data_AF-A0A973YRS2-F1
#
_entry.id   AF-A0A973YRS2-F1
#
_cell.length_a   1.000
_cell.length_b   1.000
_cell.length_c   1.000
_cell.angle_alpha   90.00
_cell.angle_beta   90.00
_cell.angle_gamma   90.00
#
_symmetry.space_group_name_H-M   'P 1'
#
loop_
_entity.id
_entity.type
_entity.pdbx_description
1 polymer ?
#
loop_
_entity_poly.entity_id
_entity_poly.type
_entity_poly.pdbx_seq_one_letter_code
_entity_poly.pdbx_strand_id
1 'polypeptide(L)'
;MSCFFRAASTARSHAPLLHASSPPGGRPSRELSIAIPSSQARPASARGGPPVDPDIDPGIRCDACDAVCCRLTVVLLPGDDVPERLTAWTDEGLHVMARDEDGWCVAVDGARQCCSIYESRPAICRKFAMGGPYCRAVRAEYAAERTPDAPHAIPLVLC
;
A
#
# COMPACT_ATOMS: atom_id res chain seq x y z
N MET A 1 32.31 -25.27 33.46
CA MET A 1 31.02 -24.56 33.57
C MET A 1 30.01 -25.27 32.68
N SER A 2 29.28 -26.21 33.26
CA SER A 2 28.22 -26.97 32.59
C SER A 2 26.92 -26.68 33.33
N CYS A 3 25.94 -26.08 32.65
CA CYS A 3 24.54 -26.09 33.09
C CYS A 3 23.66 -26.30 31.86
N PHE A 4 23.56 -27.58 31.49
CA PHE A 4 22.48 -28.16 30.73
C PHE A 4 21.31 -28.36 31.71
N PHE A 5 20.12 -27.85 31.45
CA PHE A 5 18.94 -28.29 32.21
C PHE A 5 17.79 -28.64 31.26
N ARG A 6 17.43 -29.93 31.33
CA ARG A 6 16.48 -30.65 30.52
C ARG A 6 15.24 -30.95 31.37
N ALA A 7 14.09 -30.60 30.82
CA ALA A 7 12.77 -31.24 30.87
C ALA A 7 12.15 -31.82 32.17
N ALA A 8 10.82 -31.63 32.20
CA ALA A 8 9.76 -32.56 32.63
C ALA A 8 9.25 -32.54 34.09
N SER A 9 8.10 -31.86 34.25
CA SER A 9 6.78 -32.43 34.61
C SER A 9 6.68 -33.44 35.76
N THR A 10 5.93 -33.12 36.82
CA THR A 10 4.69 -33.87 37.19
C THR A 10 3.90 -33.23 38.35
N ALA A 11 2.57 -33.22 38.14
CA ALA A 11 1.48 -33.51 39.07
C ALA A 11 1.35 -32.76 40.42
N ARG A 12 0.21 -32.07 40.57
CA ARG A 12 -0.55 -32.07 41.83
C ARG A 12 -2.05 -31.93 41.54
N SER A 13 -2.75 -33.06 41.61
CA SER A 13 -4.20 -33.13 41.73
C SER A 13 -4.58 -32.85 43.18
N HIS A 14 -5.58 -32.03 43.44
CA HIS A 14 -6.48 -32.16 44.61
C HIS A 14 -7.82 -31.45 44.31
N ALA A 15 -8.90 -32.21 44.50
CA ALA A 15 -10.34 -31.86 44.44
C ALA A 15 -10.75 -30.90 45.59
N PRO A 16 -12.04 -30.51 45.85
CA PRO A 16 -13.30 -30.97 45.28
C PRO A 16 -14.43 -29.91 45.04
N LEU A 17 -15.49 -30.40 44.40
CA LEU A 17 -16.93 -30.06 44.45
C LEU A 17 -17.37 -28.80 45.22
N LEU A 18 -18.11 -27.90 44.56
CA LEU A 18 -19.36 -27.31 45.09
C LEU A 18 -20.31 -26.90 43.94
N HIS A 19 -21.56 -27.32 44.09
CA HIS A 19 -22.74 -26.94 43.28
C HIS A 19 -23.05 -25.44 43.43
N ALA A 20 -23.54 -24.80 42.35
CA ALA A 20 -24.41 -23.64 42.46
C ALA A 20 -25.33 -23.54 41.22
N SER A 21 -26.62 -23.74 41.48
CA SER A 21 -27.75 -23.56 40.57
C SER A 21 -28.12 -22.07 40.46
N SER A 22 -28.53 -21.57 39.28
CA SER A 22 -29.60 -20.55 39.10
C SER A 22 -29.86 -20.19 37.62
N PRO A 23 -31.05 -19.64 37.27
CA PRO A 23 -31.72 -19.89 36.00
C PRO A 23 -31.87 -18.61 35.12
N PRO A 24 -32.86 -18.47 34.20
CA PRO A 24 -32.62 -18.06 32.81
C PRO A 24 -33.00 -16.59 32.50
N GLY A 25 -32.39 -15.98 31.49
CA GLY A 25 -32.95 -14.77 30.91
C GLY A 25 -31.92 -13.83 30.28
N GLY A 26 -31.79 -13.89 28.97
CA GLY A 26 -30.89 -13.00 28.24
C GLY A 26 -31.04 -13.08 26.73
N ARG A 27 -32.15 -12.53 26.22
CA ARG A 27 -32.35 -11.82 24.92
C ARG A 27 -31.68 -12.45 23.67
N PRO A 28 -32.44 -12.84 22.63
CA PRO A 28 -31.82 -13.27 21.38
C PRO A 28 -31.06 -12.11 20.73
N SER A 29 -29.74 -12.25 20.61
CA SER A 29 -28.95 -11.48 19.66
C SER A 29 -29.51 -11.79 18.28
N ARG A 30 -30.09 -10.77 17.63
CA ARG A 30 -30.31 -10.77 16.18
C ARG A 30 -28.95 -10.99 15.52
N GLU A 31 -28.66 -12.24 15.21
CA GLU A 31 -27.60 -12.62 14.31
C GLU A 31 -28.00 -12.09 12.93
N LEU A 32 -27.49 -10.91 12.60
CA LEU A 32 -27.53 -10.40 11.24
C LEU A 32 -26.53 -11.23 10.44
N SER A 33 -26.96 -12.44 10.07
CA SER A 33 -26.31 -13.28 9.08
C SER A 33 -26.36 -12.54 7.74
N ILE A 34 -25.34 -11.71 7.50
CA ILE A 34 -25.11 -11.07 6.20
C ILE A 34 -24.60 -12.18 5.27
N ALA A 35 -25.52 -12.75 4.50
CA ALA A 35 -25.18 -13.63 3.38
C ALA A 35 -24.42 -12.79 2.33
N ILE A 36 -23.13 -13.03 2.18
CA ILE A 36 -22.34 -12.48 1.07
C ILE A 36 -22.73 -13.29 -0.18
N PRO A 37 -23.30 -12.68 -1.24
CA PRO A 37 -23.74 -13.41 -2.41
C PRO A 37 -22.53 -13.91 -3.22
N SER A 38 -22.47 -15.23 -3.44
CA SER A 38 -21.47 -15.96 -4.24
C SER A 38 -21.51 -15.67 -5.75
N SER A 39 -21.95 -14.50 -6.22
CA SER A 39 -22.23 -14.29 -7.64
C SER A 39 -21.03 -13.84 -8.48
N GLN A 40 -19.85 -13.62 -7.90
CA GLN A 40 -18.64 -13.35 -8.70
C GLN A 40 -17.94 -14.66 -9.09
N ALA A 41 -18.64 -15.47 -9.89
CA ALA A 41 -18.02 -16.56 -10.65
C ALA A 41 -17.02 -15.95 -11.64
N ARG A 42 -15.73 -16.17 -11.40
CA ARG A 42 -14.63 -15.73 -12.27
C ARG A 42 -14.71 -16.51 -13.59
N PRO A 43 -14.69 -15.87 -14.77
CA PRO A 43 -14.63 -16.61 -16.03
C PRO A 43 -13.29 -17.36 -16.14
N ALA A 44 -13.37 -18.63 -16.53
CA ALA A 44 -12.20 -19.45 -16.84
C ALA A 44 -11.52 -18.90 -18.10
N SER A 45 -10.43 -18.15 -17.93
CA SER A 45 -9.64 -17.63 -19.04
C SER A 45 -8.80 -18.75 -19.66
N ALA A 46 -9.14 -19.15 -20.89
CA ALA A 46 -8.41 -20.14 -21.67
C ALA A 46 -7.20 -19.50 -22.37
N ARG A 47 -6.04 -20.16 -22.22
CA ARG A 47 -4.67 -19.84 -22.68
C ARG A 47 -3.89 -18.91 -21.75
N GLY A 48 -3.09 -19.55 -20.90
CA GLY A 48 -2.26 -18.92 -19.88
C GLY A 48 -1.13 -18.07 -20.47
N GLY A 49 -1.30 -16.76 -20.40
CA GLY A 49 -0.19 -15.87 -20.10
C GLY A 49 0.14 -15.93 -18.61
N PRO A 50 1.25 -15.31 -18.16
CA PRO A 50 1.48 -15.11 -16.73
C PRO A 50 0.24 -14.46 -16.10
N PRO A 51 -0.12 -14.79 -14.84
CA PRO A 51 -1.26 -14.17 -14.18
C PRO A 51 -1.02 -12.67 -14.14
N VAL A 52 -1.69 -11.95 -15.05
CA VAL A 52 -1.81 -10.50 -14.97
C VAL A 52 -2.72 -10.23 -13.79
N ASP A 53 -2.25 -9.41 -12.87
CA ASP A 53 -3.10 -8.89 -11.80
C ASP A 53 -4.30 -8.22 -12.49
N PRO A 54 -5.55 -8.69 -12.25
CA PRO A 54 -6.73 -8.20 -12.95
C PRO A 54 -6.98 -6.71 -12.74
N ASP A 55 -6.32 -6.09 -11.74
CA ASP A 55 -6.44 -4.68 -11.44
C ASP A 55 -5.48 -3.80 -12.26
N ILE A 56 -4.64 -4.39 -13.12
CA ILE A 56 -3.73 -3.67 -14.03
C ILE A 56 -4.44 -3.36 -15.35
N ASP A 57 -4.58 -2.07 -15.67
CA ASP A 57 -5.06 -1.60 -16.96
C ASP A 57 -3.92 -1.57 -17.99
N PRO A 58 -3.96 -2.43 -19.03
CA PRO A 58 -2.89 -2.52 -20.03
C PRO A 58 -2.88 -1.33 -21.00
N GLY A 59 -3.94 -0.51 -21.05
CA GLY A 59 -3.99 0.70 -21.87
C GLY A 59 -3.13 1.84 -21.31
N ILE A 60 -2.72 1.74 -20.05
CA ILE A 60 -1.93 2.77 -19.37
C ILE A 60 -0.44 2.50 -19.59
N ARG A 61 0.24 3.51 -20.16
CA ARG A 61 1.68 3.47 -20.42
C ARG A 61 2.37 4.71 -19.87
N CYS A 62 3.56 4.54 -19.29
CA CYS A 62 4.35 5.68 -18.84
C CYS A 62 4.95 6.49 -20.00
N ASP A 63 5.09 5.92 -21.19
CA ASP A 63 5.67 6.59 -22.37
C ASP A 63 4.87 7.82 -22.86
N ALA A 64 3.60 7.92 -22.47
CA ALA A 64 2.69 9.03 -22.81
C ALA A 64 2.10 9.70 -21.55
N CYS A 65 2.75 9.51 -20.40
CA CYS A 65 2.36 10.09 -19.13
C CYS A 65 3.33 11.23 -18.81
N ASP A 66 2.86 12.29 -18.15
CA ASP A 66 3.73 13.37 -17.65
C ASP A 66 4.54 12.93 -16.42
N ALA A 67 5.04 11.68 -16.37
CA ALA A 67 5.72 11.10 -15.21
C ALA A 67 4.99 11.21 -13.85
N VAL A 68 3.65 11.34 -13.78
CA VAL A 68 2.89 11.79 -12.58
C VAL A 68 3.29 11.17 -11.24
N CYS A 69 3.74 9.91 -11.21
CA CYS A 69 4.22 9.25 -10.00
C CYS A 69 5.48 9.90 -9.40
N CYS A 70 6.28 10.60 -10.20
CA CYS A 70 7.45 11.36 -9.78
C CYS A 70 7.08 12.63 -8.99
N ARG A 71 5.80 13.05 -8.93
CA ARG A 71 5.36 14.11 -7.99
C ARG A 71 5.15 13.58 -6.57
N LEU A 72 5.07 12.27 -6.36
CA LEU A 72 4.79 11.69 -5.05
C LEU A 72 6.04 11.69 -4.15
N THR A 73 5.83 11.81 -2.84
CA THR A 73 6.95 11.75 -1.89
C THR A 73 7.34 10.29 -1.74
N VAL A 74 8.60 9.96 -2.01
CA VAL A 74 9.10 8.60 -1.93
C VAL A 74 10.15 8.53 -0.84
N VAL A 75 9.84 7.81 0.24
CA VAL A 75 10.80 7.47 1.29
C VAL A 75 11.72 6.35 0.80
N LEU A 76 13.01 6.49 1.02
CA LEU A 76 14.01 5.49 0.68
C LEU A 76 14.10 4.47 1.80
N LEU A 77 14.09 3.19 1.42
CA LEU A 77 14.21 2.09 2.38
C LEU A 77 15.68 1.65 2.48
N PRO A 78 16.09 1.06 3.61
CA PRO A 78 17.40 0.42 3.71
C PRO A 78 17.59 -0.62 2.58
N GLY A 79 18.66 -0.45 1.80
CA GLY A 79 18.99 -1.31 0.66
C GLY A 79 18.56 -0.77 -0.72
N ASP A 80 17.94 0.41 -0.80
CA ASP A 80 17.75 1.09 -2.08
C ASP A 80 19.08 1.70 -2.57
N ASP A 81 19.48 1.35 -3.80
CA ASP A 81 20.69 1.86 -4.46
C ASP A 81 20.35 3.09 -5.30
N VAL A 82 20.26 4.25 -4.64
CA VAL A 82 20.00 5.54 -5.27
C VAL A 82 21.16 6.49 -4.98
N PRO A 83 21.78 7.11 -6.01
CA PRO A 83 22.87 8.06 -5.80
C PRO A 83 22.46 9.24 -4.92
N GLU A 84 23.33 9.65 -3.99
CA GLU A 84 23.04 10.71 -3.00
C GLU A 84 22.52 12.01 -3.62
N ARG A 85 23.03 12.40 -4.79
CA ARG A 85 22.57 13.59 -5.54
C ARG A 85 21.08 13.57 -5.93
N LEU A 86 20.45 12.40 -5.92
CA LEU A 86 19.03 12.22 -6.21
C LEU A 86 18.18 12.08 -4.93
N THR A 87 18.79 12.24 -3.77
CA THR A 87 18.18 12.01 -2.46
C THR A 87 18.30 13.24 -1.57
N ALA A 88 17.40 13.36 -0.61
CA ALA A 88 17.42 14.41 0.39
C ALA A 88 17.00 13.85 1.75
N TRP A 89 17.35 14.56 2.81
CA TRP A 89 16.83 14.31 4.15
C TRP A 89 15.83 15.41 4.49
N THR A 90 14.65 15.04 4.99
CA THR A 90 13.68 16.01 5.50
C THR A 90 14.09 16.51 6.88
N ASP A 91 13.50 17.62 7.34
CA ASP A 91 13.75 18.17 8.67
C ASP A 91 13.35 17.19 9.79
N GLU A 92 12.40 16.29 9.51
CA GLU A 92 12.01 15.19 10.39
C GLU A 92 12.96 13.99 10.36
N GLY A 93 14.06 14.08 9.59
CA GLY A 93 15.06 13.03 9.46
C GLY A 93 14.65 11.85 8.58
N LEU A 94 13.72 12.04 7.64
CA LEU A 94 13.36 11.01 6.67
C LEU A 94 14.26 11.09 5.43
N HIS A 95 14.83 9.95 5.02
CA HIS A 95 15.56 9.85 3.75
C HIS A 95 14.56 9.67 2.61
N VAL A 96 14.55 10.60 1.67
CA VAL A 96 13.57 10.65 0.57
C VAL A 96 14.25 10.89 -0.78
N MET A 97 13.53 10.61 -1.86
CA MET A 97 13.91 11.13 -3.17
C MET A 97 13.87 12.66 -3.15
N ALA A 98 14.92 13.31 -3.64
CA ALA A 98 14.99 14.76 -3.74
C ALA A 98 13.97 15.28 -4.77
N ARG A 99 13.49 16.50 -4.53
CA ARG A 99 12.57 17.21 -5.42
C ARG A 99 13.16 18.52 -5.94
N ASP A 100 12.77 18.89 -7.15
CA ASP A 100 13.04 20.20 -7.72
C ASP A 100 12.04 21.26 -7.24
N GLU A 101 12.21 22.48 -7.75
CA GLU A 101 11.36 23.63 -7.46
C GLU A 101 9.90 23.46 -7.96
N ASP A 102 9.69 22.62 -8.97
CA ASP A 102 8.39 22.32 -9.56
C ASP A 102 7.66 21.15 -8.84
N GLY A 103 8.29 20.60 -7.80
CA GLY A 103 7.78 19.52 -6.97
C GLY A 103 7.93 18.13 -7.60
N TRP A 104 8.74 17.97 -8.64
CA TRP A 104 9.05 16.69 -9.24
C TRP A 104 10.29 16.08 -8.63
N CYS A 105 10.34 14.75 -8.59
CA CYS A 105 11.56 14.04 -8.26
C CYS A 105 12.66 14.41 -9.27
N VAL A 106 13.84 14.79 -8.78
CA VAL A 106 15.01 15.18 -9.60
C VAL A 106 15.52 14.08 -10.55
N ALA A 107 15.05 12.83 -10.36
CA ALA A 107 15.36 11.72 -11.25
C ALA A 107 14.47 11.68 -12.50
N VAL A 108 13.46 12.54 -12.64
CA VAL A 108 12.62 12.60 -13.83
C VAL A 108 13.42 13.12 -15.03
N ASP A 109 13.27 12.46 -16.18
CA ASP A 109 13.76 12.94 -17.46
C ASP A 109 12.62 13.70 -18.15
N GLY A 110 12.73 15.04 -18.17
CA GLY A 110 11.74 15.92 -18.79
C GLY A 110 11.65 15.82 -20.32
N ALA A 111 12.63 15.22 -21.00
CA ALA A 111 12.50 14.99 -22.45
C ALA A 111 11.66 13.74 -22.74
N ARG A 112 11.81 12.70 -21.91
CA ARG A 112 11.12 11.41 -22.09
C ARG A 112 9.86 11.27 -21.24
N GLN A 113 9.62 12.20 -20.33
CA GLN A 113 8.54 12.16 -19.34
C GLN A 113 8.53 10.82 -18.57
N CYS A 114 9.72 10.31 -18.28
CA CYS A 114 9.95 9.02 -17.62
C CYS A 114 11.05 9.15 -16.58
N CYS A 115 11.11 8.23 -15.62
CA CYS A 115 12.19 8.22 -14.64
C CYS A 115 13.53 7.81 -15.32
N SER A 116 14.58 8.60 -15.15
CA SER A 116 15.91 8.29 -15.69
C SER A 116 16.55 7.04 -15.07
N ILE A 117 16.14 6.69 -13.85
CA ILE A 117 16.60 5.51 -13.09
C ILE A 117 15.56 4.37 -13.10
N TYR A 118 14.77 4.22 -14.16
CA TYR A 118 13.61 3.32 -14.19
C TYR A 118 13.92 1.87 -13.75
N GLU A 119 15.06 1.33 -14.15
CA GLU A 119 15.49 -0.04 -13.82
C GLU A 119 15.95 -0.18 -12.36
N SER A 120 16.63 0.84 -11.82
CA SER A 120 17.14 0.86 -10.45
C SER A 120 16.23 1.60 -9.47
N ARG A 121 14.94 1.77 -9.83
CA ARG A 121 13.96 2.49 -9.01
C ARG A 121 13.94 1.96 -7.57
N PRO A 122 13.79 2.83 -6.56
CA PRO A 122 13.69 2.39 -5.17
C PRO A 122 12.47 1.49 -4.96
N ALA A 123 12.50 0.71 -3.89
CA ALA A 123 11.52 -0.33 -3.60
C ALA A 123 10.07 0.19 -3.59
N ILE A 124 9.83 1.39 -3.06
CA ILE A 124 8.50 2.02 -3.08
C ILE A 124 8.05 2.32 -4.51
N CYS A 125 8.93 2.88 -5.35
CA CYS A 125 8.62 3.14 -6.76
C CYS A 125 8.36 1.85 -7.56
N ARG A 126 8.99 0.73 -7.20
CA ARG A 126 8.73 -0.58 -7.83
C ARG A 126 7.38 -1.18 -7.43
N LYS A 127 6.93 -0.94 -6.20
CA LYS A 127 5.59 -1.35 -5.73
C LYS A 127 4.47 -0.59 -6.42
N PHE A 128 4.75 0.59 -6.95
CA PHE A 128 3.81 1.37 -7.74
C PHE A 128 3.63 0.75 -9.14
N ALA A 129 2.66 -0.17 -9.25
CA ALA A 129 2.40 -0.91 -10.48
C ALA A 129 1.79 0.01 -11.57
N MET A 130 2.44 0.04 -12.73
CA MET A 130 1.91 0.76 -13.91
C MET A 130 0.54 0.20 -14.27
N GLY A 131 -0.44 1.08 -14.47
CA GLY A 131 -1.81 0.68 -14.78
C GLY A 131 -2.61 0.14 -13.60
N GLY A 132 -2.01 -0.01 -12.41
CA GLY A 132 -2.72 -0.44 -11.21
C GLY A 132 -3.65 0.62 -10.62
N PRO A 133 -4.40 0.28 -9.56
CA PRO A 133 -5.41 1.16 -8.96
C PRO A 133 -4.83 2.50 -8.48
N TYR A 134 -3.70 2.48 -7.77
CA TYR A 134 -3.00 3.70 -7.35
C TYR A 134 -2.49 4.53 -8.54
N CYS A 135 -2.03 3.85 -9.60
CA CYS A 135 -1.53 4.49 -10.81
C CYS A 135 -2.65 5.25 -11.55
N ARG A 136 -3.87 4.72 -11.52
CA ARG A 136 -5.07 5.37 -12.07
C ARG A 136 -5.54 6.53 -11.19
N ALA A 137 -5.61 6.32 -9.88
CA ALA A 137 -6.04 7.34 -8.92
C ALA A 137 -5.18 8.62 -9.02
N VAL A 138 -3.86 8.46 -8.97
CA VAL A 138 -2.92 9.59 -9.07
C VAL A 138 -3.03 10.33 -10.40
N ARG A 139 -3.28 9.62 -11.52
CA ARG A 139 -3.52 10.26 -12.82
C ARG A 139 -4.82 11.05 -12.84
N ALA A 140 -5.87 10.52 -12.22
CA ALA A 140 -7.15 11.21 -12.15
C ALA A 140 -7.06 12.48 -11.30
N GLU A 141 -6.39 12.42 -10.15
CA GLU A 141 -6.10 13.58 -9.30
C GLU A 141 -5.30 14.64 -10.07
N TYR A 142 -4.20 14.24 -10.72
CA TYR A 142 -3.38 15.13 -11.53
C TYR A 142 -4.14 15.79 -12.68
N ALA A 143 -5.03 15.05 -13.36
CA ALA A 143 -5.86 15.61 -14.43
C ALA A 143 -6.91 16.60 -13.90
N ALA A 144 -7.48 16.33 -12.72
CA ALA A 144 -8.40 17.24 -12.06
C ALA A 144 -7.72 18.56 -11.68
N GLU A 145 -6.52 18.51 -11.08
CA GLU A 145 -5.73 19.71 -10.73
C GLU A 145 -5.40 20.60 -11.94
N ARG A 146 -5.23 20.01 -13.13
CA ARG A 146 -4.89 20.74 -14.37
C ARG A 146 -6.11 21.27 -15.12
N THR A 147 -7.31 20.91 -14.71
CA THR A 147 -8.53 21.43 -15.33
C THR A 147 -8.82 22.82 -14.75
N PRO A 148 -8.91 23.88 -15.59
CA PRO A 148 -9.11 25.26 -15.10
C PRO A 148 -10.37 25.45 -14.22
N ASP A 149 -11.36 24.57 -14.36
CA ASP A 149 -12.65 24.64 -13.66
C ASP A 149 -12.78 23.64 -12.49
N ALA A 150 -11.72 22.93 -12.10
CA ALA A 150 -11.78 22.03 -10.96
C ALA A 150 -11.84 22.85 -9.66
N PRO A 151 -12.91 22.74 -8.83
CA PRO A 151 -12.97 23.46 -7.57
C PRO A 151 -11.84 22.95 -6.68
N HIS A 152 -10.90 23.82 -6.37
CA HIS A 152 -9.81 23.56 -5.44
C HIS A 152 -10.44 23.35 -4.06
N ALA A 153 -10.80 22.11 -3.73
CA ALA A 153 -11.06 21.76 -2.36
C ALA A 153 -9.71 21.84 -1.64
N ILE A 154 -9.56 22.82 -0.74
CA ILE A 154 -8.79 22.81 0.53
C ILE A 154 -8.86 24.27 1.08
N PRO A 155 -9.19 24.52 2.36
CA PRO A 155 -8.72 23.69 3.48
C PRO A 155 -9.74 23.34 4.57
N LEU A 156 -9.50 22.19 5.21
CA LEU A 156 -9.82 21.99 6.62
C LEU A 156 -8.85 22.85 7.46
N VAL A 157 -9.08 24.16 7.48
CA VAL A 157 -8.72 25.03 8.60
C VAL A 157 -9.97 25.79 9.01
N LEU A 158 -10.91 25.07 9.62
CA LEU A 158 -11.86 25.62 10.60
C LEU A 158 -12.59 24.47 11.32
N CYS A 159 -12.14 24.14 12.53
CA CYS A 159 -12.92 23.76 13.71
C CYS A 159 -11.94 23.36 14.84
#